data_AF-F9HLU1-F1
#
_entry.id   AF-F9HLU1-F1
#
_cell.length_a   1.000
_cell.length_b   1.000
_cell.length_c   1.000
_cell.angle_alpha   90.00
_cell.angle_beta   90.00
_cell.angle_gamma   90.00
#
_symmetry.space_group_name_H-M   'P 1'
#
loop_
_entity.id
_entity.type
_entity.pdbx_description
1 polymer ?
#
loop_
_entity_poly.entity_id
_entity_poly.type
_entity_poly.pdbx_seq_one_letter_code
_entity_poly.pdbx_strand_id
1 'polypeptide(L)'
;MENELLVLNTEEVDELQNLNYDELEEILEQQFKMEFSNLESLQTEFKEIGSPDKLSEVILDEIWNQFGNQIGLDMTSDTLLKQYNDNIDKPKEYTKVIGKSILEDKRFKDAKNNMKDKLRSGTLKDEYTGKTLKINEKVNLDHVVPRKQIFENPWRKIADIETVDLANKSENFAATNESLNKSKGATSNSDYIKNREAREKKLKDQVQRANEKIDKKKYLRCRKAKS
;
A
#
# COMPACT_ATOMS: atom_id res chain seq x y z
N MET A 1 -9.28 -46.70 27.64
CA MET A 1 -7.92 -46.85 27.10
C MET A 1 -7.01 -46.90 28.31
N GLU A 2 -6.74 -48.12 28.76
CA GLU A 2 -5.81 -48.41 29.86
C GLU A 2 -4.41 -48.13 29.36
N ASN A 3 -3.59 -47.40 30.13
CA ASN A 3 -2.17 -47.28 29.84
C ASN A 3 -1.42 -48.23 30.77
N GLU A 4 -0.82 -49.22 30.13
CA GLU A 4 -0.27 -50.44 30.67
C GLU A 4 0.94 -50.19 31.58
N LEU A 5 0.93 -50.88 32.72
CA LEU A 5 2.06 -51.09 33.61
C LEU A 5 3.11 -51.94 32.88
N LEU A 6 4.16 -51.32 32.35
CA LEU A 6 5.34 -52.03 31.86
C LEU A 6 6.24 -52.41 33.04
N VAL A 7 5.89 -53.52 33.68
CA VAL A 7 6.86 -54.36 34.40
C VAL A 7 7.65 -55.11 33.34
N LEU A 8 8.86 -54.63 33.04
CA LEU A 8 9.85 -55.44 32.34
C LEU A 8 10.77 -56.07 33.38
N ASN A 9 10.63 -57.39 33.46
CA ASN A 9 11.47 -58.29 34.23
C ASN A 9 12.94 -58.09 33.94
N THR A 10 13.69 -58.13 35.02
CA THR A 10 15.10 -58.43 35.17
C THR A 10 15.55 -59.60 34.29
N GLU A 11 16.36 -59.31 33.27
CA GLU A 11 17.37 -60.24 32.75
C GLU A 11 18.73 -59.60 33.00
N GLU A 12 19.59 -60.34 33.70
CA GLU A 12 20.92 -59.95 34.14
C GLU A 12 21.79 -59.49 32.96
N VAL A 13 22.12 -58.20 32.95
CA VAL A 13 23.36 -57.71 32.32
C VAL A 13 24.20 -57.09 33.43
N ASP A 14 25.31 -57.77 33.65
CA ASP A 14 26.40 -57.44 34.54
C ASP A 14 27.06 -56.11 34.10
N GLU A 15 26.49 -55.00 34.53
CA GLU A 15 27.13 -53.68 34.58
C GLU A 15 27.10 -53.14 36.02
N LEU A 16 27.52 -53.97 36.99
CA LEU A 16 27.94 -53.49 38.31
C LEU A 16 29.33 -52.83 38.21
N GLN A 17 29.46 -51.83 37.35
CA GLN A 17 30.58 -50.88 37.41
C GLN A 17 30.04 -49.49 37.77
N ASN A 18 30.13 -49.19 39.06
CA ASN A 18 30.03 -47.87 39.66
C ASN A 18 28.77 -47.05 39.30
N LEU A 19 27.61 -47.47 39.80
CA LEU A 19 26.57 -46.49 40.13
C LEU A 19 27.11 -45.65 41.29
N ASN A 20 27.62 -44.46 40.97
CA ASN A 20 28.03 -43.48 41.96
C ASN A 20 26.75 -42.89 42.58
N TYR A 21 26.31 -43.51 43.68
CA TYR A 21 25.09 -43.09 44.38
C TYR A 21 25.14 -41.61 44.79
N ASP A 22 26.33 -41.07 45.08
CA ASP A 22 26.53 -39.66 45.42
C ASP A 22 26.21 -38.74 44.22
N GLU A 23 26.57 -39.14 43.01
CA GLU A 23 26.33 -38.37 41.78
C GLU A 23 24.86 -38.46 41.34
N LEU A 24 24.22 -39.62 41.55
CA LEU A 24 22.79 -39.79 41.36
C LEU A 24 21.97 -38.97 42.36
N GLU A 25 22.39 -38.92 43.62
CA GLU A 25 21.78 -38.09 44.66
C GLU A 25 21.92 -36.61 44.29
N GLU A 26 23.09 -36.16 43.84
CA GLU A 26 23.31 -34.78 43.41
C GLU A 26 22.43 -34.39 42.21
N ILE A 27 22.31 -35.26 41.18
CA ILE A 27 21.43 -35.02 40.03
C ILE A 27 19.97 -34.93 40.47
N LEU A 28 19.55 -35.83 41.36
CA LEU A 28 18.17 -35.85 41.87
C LEU A 28 17.87 -34.57 42.67
N GLU A 29 18.80 -34.11 43.51
CA GLU A 29 18.69 -32.86 44.25
C GLU A 29 18.64 -31.63 43.33
N GLN A 30 19.49 -31.60 42.29
CA GLN A 30 19.45 -30.54 41.28
C GLN A 30 18.12 -30.52 40.53
N GLN A 31 17.59 -31.70 40.18
CA GLN A 31 16.30 -31.82 39.51
C GLN A 31 15.15 -31.37 40.41
N PHE A 32 15.14 -31.78 41.68
CA PHE A 32 14.16 -31.28 42.66
C PHE A 32 14.25 -29.76 42.81
N LYS A 33 15.46 -29.20 42.93
CA LYS A 33 15.65 -27.75 43.06
C LYS A 33 15.14 -26.98 41.85
N MET A 34 15.37 -27.52 40.65
CA MET A 34 14.87 -26.94 39.41
C MET A 34 13.34 -26.98 39.35
N GLU A 35 12.73 -28.12 39.68
CA GLU A 35 11.27 -28.26 39.69
C GLU A 35 10.61 -27.38 40.76
N PHE A 36 11.21 -27.24 41.95
CA PHE A 36 10.72 -26.31 42.97
C PHE A 36 10.82 -24.85 42.50
N SER A 37 11.90 -24.47 41.83
CA SER A 37 12.05 -23.13 41.25
C SER A 37 11.03 -22.86 40.13
N ASN A 38 10.76 -23.85 39.29
CA ASN A 38 9.76 -23.76 38.24
C ASN A 38 8.36 -23.62 38.85
N LEU A 39 8.05 -24.41 39.89
CA LEU A 39 6.77 -24.38 40.59
C LEU A 39 6.53 -23.02 41.29
N GLU A 40 7.57 -22.44 41.90
CA GLU A 40 7.52 -21.12 42.54
C GLU A 40 7.29 -20.00 41.50
N SER A 41 7.94 -20.11 40.34
CA SER A 41 7.74 -19.18 39.22
C SER A 41 6.30 -19.26 38.71
N LEU A 42 5.79 -20.48 38.49
CA LEU A 42 4.41 -20.71 38.04
C LEU A 42 3.37 -20.22 39.06
N GLN A 43 3.65 -20.37 40.35
CA GLN A 43 2.81 -19.84 41.42
C GLN A 43 2.77 -18.31 41.41
N THR A 44 3.89 -17.66 41.08
CA THR A 44 4.00 -16.21 40.97
C THR A 44 3.21 -15.70 39.76
N GLU A 45 3.41 -16.33 38.60
CA GLU A 45 2.62 -16.05 37.39
C GLU A 45 1.12 -16.27 37.61
N PHE A 46 0.72 -17.34 38.31
CA PHE A 46 -0.68 -17.58 38.66
C PHE A 46 -1.26 -16.51 39.58
N LYS A 47 -0.50 -16.02 40.58
CA LYS A 47 -0.92 -14.91 41.43
C LYS A 47 -1.07 -13.60 40.65
N GLU A 48 -0.23 -13.39 39.64
CA GLU A 48 -0.35 -12.24 38.75
C GLU A 48 -1.59 -12.35 37.86
N ILE A 49 -1.79 -13.49 37.19
CA ILE A 49 -2.93 -13.75 36.30
C ILE A 49 -4.26 -13.77 37.08
N GLY A 50 -4.25 -14.37 38.27
CA GLY A 50 -5.42 -14.50 39.15
C GLY A 50 -5.63 -13.30 40.08
N SER A 51 -4.80 -12.25 39.99
CA SER A 51 -5.06 -11.02 40.73
C SER A 51 -6.38 -10.41 40.22
N PRO A 52 -7.34 -10.11 41.11
CA PRO A 52 -8.63 -9.57 40.70
C PRO A 52 -8.49 -8.33 39.80
N ASP A 53 -7.45 -7.53 40.01
CA ASP A 53 -7.19 -6.31 39.25
C ASP A 53 -6.75 -6.59 37.81
N LYS A 54 -5.75 -7.46 37.57
CA LYS A 54 -5.32 -7.81 36.19
C LYS A 54 -6.38 -8.63 35.46
N LEU A 55 -7.06 -9.54 36.17
CA LEU A 55 -8.18 -10.29 35.61
C LEU A 55 -9.36 -9.37 35.27
N SER A 56 -9.65 -8.39 36.14
CA SER A 56 -10.66 -7.36 35.86
C SER A 56 -10.27 -6.51 34.67
N GLU A 57 -9.02 -6.10 34.51
CA GLU A 57 -8.56 -5.34 33.32
C GLU A 57 -8.75 -6.15 32.04
N VAL A 58 -8.29 -7.40 31.99
CA VAL A 58 -8.42 -8.25 30.79
C VAL A 58 -9.90 -8.54 30.47
N ILE A 59 -10.72 -8.79 31.50
CA ILE A 59 -12.17 -9.00 31.32
C ILE A 59 -12.84 -7.71 30.86
N LEU A 60 -12.48 -6.55 31.42
CA LEU A 60 -13.04 -5.25 31.01
C LEU A 60 -12.64 -4.92 29.57
N ASP A 61 -11.39 -5.15 29.18
CA ASP A 61 -10.93 -4.95 27.81
C ASP A 61 -11.67 -5.87 26.83
N GLU A 62 -11.84 -7.15 27.17
CA GLU A 62 -12.61 -8.09 26.35
C GLU A 62 -14.10 -7.70 26.28
N ILE A 63 -14.71 -7.28 27.39
CA ILE A 63 -16.10 -6.79 27.42
C ILE A 63 -16.24 -5.52 26.59
N TRP A 64 -15.32 -4.56 26.70
CA TRP A 64 -15.33 -3.34 25.90
C TRP A 64 -15.09 -3.62 24.42
N ASN A 65 -14.21 -4.57 24.08
CA ASN A 65 -14.01 -5.03 22.71
C ASN A 65 -15.27 -5.72 22.16
N GLN A 66 -15.87 -6.65 22.89
CA GLN A 66 -17.09 -7.34 22.44
C GLN A 66 -18.29 -6.40 22.38
N PHE A 67 -18.44 -5.51 23.36
CA PHE A 67 -19.47 -4.47 23.36
C PHE A 67 -19.25 -3.54 22.16
N GLY A 68 -18.04 -2.99 22.00
CA GLY A 68 -17.64 -2.16 20.87
C GLY A 68 -17.89 -2.82 19.51
N ASN A 69 -17.59 -4.11 19.37
CA ASN A 69 -17.91 -4.90 18.20
C ASN A 69 -19.43 -5.06 17.99
N GLN A 70 -20.21 -5.31 19.05
CA GLN A 70 -21.67 -5.50 18.99
C GLN A 70 -22.42 -4.20 18.67
N ILE A 71 -21.98 -3.05 19.17
CA ILE A 71 -22.59 -1.74 18.89
C ILE A 71 -21.96 -1.01 17.69
N GLY A 72 -20.95 -1.63 17.05
CA GLY A 72 -20.27 -1.08 15.88
C GLY A 72 -19.34 0.11 16.16
N LEU A 73 -18.86 0.28 17.40
CA LEU A 73 -17.89 1.30 17.78
C LEU A 73 -16.44 0.90 17.48
N ASP A 74 -16.10 -0.40 17.42
CA ASP A 74 -14.82 -0.82 16.84
C ASP A 74 -14.93 -0.79 15.32
N MET A 75 -14.94 0.43 14.81
CA MET A 75 -15.11 0.69 13.40
C MET A 75 -13.76 0.48 12.71
N THR A 76 -13.39 -0.79 12.54
CA THR A 76 -12.19 -1.17 11.79
C THR A 76 -12.18 -0.49 10.42
N SER A 77 -10.99 -0.33 9.82
CA SER A 77 -10.88 0.27 8.48
C SER A 77 -11.74 -0.45 7.44
N ASP A 78 -11.90 -1.76 7.58
CA ASP A 78 -12.73 -2.59 6.71
C ASP A 78 -14.22 -2.32 6.92
N THR A 79 -14.68 -2.17 8.17
CA THR A 79 -16.07 -1.81 8.49
C THR A 79 -16.42 -0.42 7.94
N LEU A 80 -15.56 0.58 8.14
CA LEU A 80 -15.75 1.94 7.59
C LEU A 80 -15.80 1.94 6.06
N LEU A 81 -14.88 1.21 5.44
CA LEU A 81 -14.81 1.11 3.98
C LEU A 81 -16.05 0.39 3.42
N LYS A 82 -16.52 -0.66 4.09
CA LYS A 82 -17.74 -1.38 3.73
C LYS A 82 -18.96 -0.46 3.83
N GLN A 83 -19.12 0.27 4.94
CA GLN A 83 -20.21 1.24 5.10
C GLN A 83 -20.24 2.29 3.99
N TYR A 84 -19.07 2.84 3.62
CA TYR A 84 -18.99 3.76 2.49
C TYR A 84 -19.42 3.11 1.16
N ASN A 85 -18.95 1.89 0.87
CA ASN A 85 -19.24 1.22 -0.40
C ASN A 85 -20.69 0.71 -0.50
N ASP A 86 -21.31 0.36 0.63
CA ASP A 86 -22.70 -0.10 0.72
C ASP A 86 -23.69 1.08 0.66
N ASN A 87 -23.24 2.32 0.92
CA ASN A 87 -24.05 3.52 0.81
C ASN A 87 -24.50 3.75 -0.65
N ILE A 88 -25.81 3.83 -0.88
CA ILE A 88 -26.42 3.97 -2.21
C ILE A 88 -26.16 5.33 -2.86
N ASP A 89 -25.96 6.38 -2.06
CA ASP A 89 -25.74 7.74 -2.53
C ASP A 89 -24.27 7.96 -2.94
N LYS A 90 -23.36 7.09 -2.49
CA LYS A 90 -21.94 7.20 -2.82
C LYS A 90 -21.64 6.54 -4.17
N PRO A 91 -20.87 7.21 -5.04
CA PRO A 91 -20.48 6.63 -6.31
C PRO A 91 -19.59 5.40 -6.11
N LYS A 92 -19.98 4.28 -6.72
CA LYS A 92 -19.23 3.02 -6.67
C LYS A 92 -18.01 3.00 -7.59
N GLU A 93 -18.12 3.70 -8.73
CA GLU A 93 -17.09 3.74 -9.76
C GLU A 93 -16.72 5.16 -10.16
N TYR A 94 -15.49 5.32 -10.64
CA TYR A 94 -15.02 6.59 -11.18
C TYR A 94 -15.63 6.84 -12.57
N THR A 95 -16.56 7.79 -12.64
CA THR A 95 -17.27 8.13 -13.88
C THR A 95 -16.74 9.40 -14.53
N LYS A 96 -17.09 9.61 -15.81
CA LYS A 96 -16.79 10.86 -16.53
C LYS A 96 -17.43 12.08 -15.86
N VAL A 97 -18.58 11.91 -15.20
CA VAL A 97 -19.29 12.98 -14.50
C VAL A 97 -18.46 13.49 -13.31
N ILE A 98 -17.91 12.56 -12.51
CA ILE A 98 -17.00 12.90 -11.40
C ILE A 98 -15.73 13.56 -11.94
N GLY A 99 -15.15 13.02 -13.01
CA GLY A 99 -14.01 13.64 -13.65
C GLY A 99 -14.29 15.07 -14.14
N LYS A 100 -15.50 15.33 -14.62
CA LYS A 100 -15.93 16.65 -15.09
C LYS A 100 -16.17 17.61 -13.91
N SER A 101 -16.82 17.18 -12.83
CA SER A 101 -17.05 18.03 -11.66
C SER A 101 -15.75 18.56 -11.05
N ILE A 102 -14.70 17.71 -11.00
CA ILE A 102 -13.36 18.12 -10.56
C ILE A 102 -12.81 19.28 -11.41
N LEU A 103 -12.99 19.23 -12.74
CA LEU A 103 -12.50 20.27 -13.65
C LEU A 103 -13.39 21.52 -13.70
N GLU A 104 -14.64 21.40 -13.27
CA GLU A 104 -15.59 22.51 -13.22
C GLU A 104 -15.51 23.29 -11.90
N ASP A 105 -14.89 22.72 -10.88
CA ASP A 105 -14.62 23.35 -9.59
C ASP A 105 -13.85 24.66 -9.75
N LYS A 106 -14.21 25.63 -8.89
CA LYS A 106 -13.61 26.97 -8.90
C LYS A 106 -12.10 26.92 -8.62
N ARG A 107 -11.62 26.10 -7.69
CA ARG A 107 -10.19 25.98 -7.32
C ARG A 107 -9.35 25.57 -8.53
N PHE A 108 -9.84 24.60 -9.31
CA PHE A 108 -9.16 24.17 -10.52
C PHE A 108 -9.13 25.28 -11.58
N LYS A 109 -10.25 25.95 -11.81
CA LYS A 109 -10.35 27.06 -12.78
C LYS A 109 -9.43 28.22 -12.39
N ASP A 110 -9.41 28.60 -11.12
CA ASP A 110 -8.58 29.66 -10.58
C ASP A 110 -7.09 29.30 -10.71
N ALA A 111 -6.70 28.08 -10.33
CA ALA A 111 -5.33 27.58 -10.52
C ALA A 111 -4.91 27.58 -12.00
N LYS A 112 -5.81 27.18 -12.91
CA LYS A 112 -5.56 27.19 -14.35
C LYS A 112 -5.41 28.61 -14.91
N ASN A 113 -6.16 29.57 -14.40
CA ASN A 113 -6.04 30.98 -14.77
C ASN A 113 -4.71 31.55 -14.27
N ASN A 114 -4.38 31.32 -12.99
CA ASN A 114 -3.10 31.72 -12.39
C ASN A 114 -1.90 31.14 -13.15
N MET A 115 -1.98 29.88 -13.60
CA MET A 115 -0.96 29.25 -14.44
C MET A 115 -0.80 30.00 -15.79
N LYS A 116 -1.91 30.36 -16.45
CA LYS A 116 -1.87 31.11 -17.72
C LYS A 116 -1.29 32.50 -17.54
N ASP A 117 -1.56 33.17 -16.44
CA ASP A 117 -1.01 34.49 -16.17
C ASP A 117 0.49 34.42 -15.89
N LYS A 118 0.95 33.40 -15.15
CA LYS A 118 2.39 33.09 -15.00
C LYS A 118 3.07 32.73 -16.33
N LEU A 119 2.35 32.11 -17.26
CA LEU A 119 2.87 31.84 -18.60
C LEU A 119 3.05 33.14 -19.39
N ARG A 120 2.07 34.04 -19.34
CA ARG A 120 2.12 35.35 -20.01
C ARG A 120 3.23 36.25 -19.47
N SER A 121 3.52 36.19 -18.17
CA SER A 121 4.65 36.89 -17.56
C SER A 121 6.01 36.25 -17.85
N GLY A 122 6.05 35.07 -18.49
CA GLY A 122 7.29 34.34 -18.77
C GLY A 122 7.97 33.75 -17.53
N THR A 123 7.27 33.66 -16.39
CA THR A 123 7.82 33.17 -15.12
C THR A 123 7.38 31.74 -14.78
N LEU A 124 6.54 31.12 -15.61
CA LEU A 124 6.05 29.76 -15.38
C LEU A 124 7.18 28.74 -15.59
N LYS A 125 7.48 27.98 -14.53
CA LYS A 125 8.37 26.82 -14.59
C LYS A 125 7.57 25.54 -14.72
N ASP A 126 8.08 24.61 -15.50
CA ASP A 126 7.61 23.24 -15.56
C ASP A 126 8.05 22.51 -14.29
N GLU A 127 7.09 22.02 -13.50
CA GLU A 127 7.35 21.46 -12.17
C GLU A 127 8.18 20.18 -12.22
N TYR A 128 8.06 19.41 -13.31
CA TYR A 128 8.72 18.12 -13.45
C TYR A 128 10.12 18.22 -14.05
N THR A 129 10.37 19.24 -14.87
CA THR A 129 11.65 19.43 -15.56
C THR A 129 12.47 20.61 -15.03
N GLY A 130 11.88 21.50 -14.24
CA GLY A 130 12.49 22.72 -13.72
C GLY A 130 12.74 23.81 -14.77
N LYS A 131 12.41 23.55 -16.04
CA LYS A 131 12.64 24.48 -17.15
C LYS A 131 11.56 25.55 -17.20
N THR A 132 11.95 26.77 -17.57
CA THR A 132 10.98 27.85 -17.81
C THR A 132 10.24 27.56 -19.11
N LEU A 133 8.91 27.52 -19.04
CA LEU A 133 8.04 27.28 -20.20
C LEU A 133 7.94 28.55 -21.04
N LYS A 134 8.01 28.40 -22.37
CA LYS A 134 7.95 29.56 -23.28
C LYS A 134 6.51 30.06 -23.38
N ILE A 135 6.33 31.37 -23.54
CA ILE A 135 5.00 32.02 -23.65
C ILE A 135 4.11 31.36 -24.74
N ASN A 136 4.70 30.95 -25.86
CA ASN A 136 3.99 30.32 -26.99
C ASN A 136 3.85 28.79 -26.87
N GLU A 137 4.31 28.20 -25.77
CA GLU A 137 4.25 26.75 -25.55
C GLU A 137 2.87 26.34 -25.06
N LYS A 138 2.41 25.16 -25.48
CA LYS A 138 1.17 24.58 -24.99
C LYS A 138 1.43 23.95 -23.62
N VAL A 139 0.82 24.52 -22.58
CA VAL A 139 0.96 24.08 -21.20
C VAL A 139 -0.36 23.55 -20.63
N ASN A 140 -0.27 22.61 -19.69
CA ASN A 140 -1.40 22.05 -18.98
C ASN A 140 -1.16 22.09 -17.47
N LEU A 141 -2.26 22.18 -16.72
CA LEU A 141 -2.25 21.97 -15.27
C LEU A 141 -2.56 20.49 -15.01
N ASP A 142 -1.53 19.73 -14.67
CA ASP A 142 -1.61 18.31 -14.37
C ASP A 142 -2.01 18.08 -12.90
N HIS A 143 -2.66 16.96 -12.65
CA HIS A 143 -2.85 16.46 -11.29
C HIS A 143 -1.70 15.49 -10.98
N VAL A 144 -0.86 15.84 -10.00
CA VAL A 144 0.31 15.04 -9.60
C VAL A 144 -0.13 13.62 -9.26
N VAL A 145 -1.11 13.50 -8.38
CA VAL A 145 -1.86 12.26 -8.12
C VAL A 145 -3.08 12.22 -9.04
N PRO A 146 -3.23 11.17 -9.88
CA PRO A 146 -4.37 11.03 -10.77
C PRO A 146 -5.72 11.08 -10.03
N ARG A 147 -6.68 11.80 -10.61
CA ARG A 147 -8.05 11.93 -10.06
C ARG A 147 -8.72 10.59 -9.74
N LYS A 148 -8.50 9.59 -10.61
CA LYS A 148 -9.01 8.22 -10.40
C LYS A 148 -8.38 7.56 -9.17
N GLN A 149 -7.08 7.72 -8.98
CA GLN A 149 -6.38 7.19 -7.81
C GLN A 149 -6.86 7.84 -6.51
N ILE A 150 -7.14 9.14 -6.52
CA ILE A 150 -7.74 9.83 -5.38
C ILE A 150 -9.14 9.27 -5.10
N PHE A 151 -9.96 9.04 -6.13
CA PHE A 151 -11.27 8.43 -5.98
C PHE A 151 -11.21 7.01 -5.38
N GLU A 152 -10.25 6.20 -5.81
CA GLU A 152 -10.13 4.81 -5.36
C GLU A 152 -9.47 4.70 -3.97
N ASN A 153 -8.94 5.81 -3.43
CA ASN A 153 -8.23 5.82 -2.16
C ASN A 153 -9.14 5.37 -0.98
N PRO A 154 -8.80 4.29 -0.26
CA PRO A 154 -9.59 3.79 0.86
C PRO A 154 -9.69 4.79 2.02
N TRP A 155 -8.59 5.48 2.36
CA TRP A 155 -8.58 6.46 3.44
C TRP A 155 -9.46 7.68 3.15
N ARG A 156 -9.55 8.11 1.89
CA ARG A 156 -10.53 9.11 1.47
C ARG A 156 -11.96 8.62 1.75
N LYS A 157 -12.28 7.38 1.36
CA LYS A 157 -13.60 6.77 1.57
C LYS A 157 -13.95 6.70 3.05
N ILE A 158 -13.00 6.22 3.86
CA ILE A 158 -13.12 6.10 5.30
C ILE A 158 -13.36 7.47 5.95
N ALA A 159 -12.64 8.50 5.52
CA ALA A 159 -12.79 9.87 6.02
C ALA A 159 -14.01 10.62 5.44
N ASP A 160 -14.79 9.95 4.58
CA ASP A 160 -15.91 10.51 3.80
C ASP A 160 -15.61 11.85 3.11
N ILE A 161 -14.39 12.00 2.58
CA ILE A 161 -13.96 13.23 1.91
C ILE A 161 -14.34 13.18 0.43
N GLU A 162 -14.94 14.27 -0.07
CA GLU A 162 -15.28 14.40 -1.48
C GLU A 162 -14.03 14.37 -2.38
N THR A 163 -14.15 13.65 -3.51
CA THR A 163 -13.04 13.50 -4.46
C THR A 163 -12.52 14.84 -4.96
N VAL A 164 -13.45 15.77 -5.19
CA VAL A 164 -13.18 17.11 -5.71
C VAL A 164 -12.27 17.89 -4.76
N ASP A 165 -12.48 17.73 -3.45
CA ASP A 165 -11.72 18.47 -2.44
C ASP A 165 -10.28 18.02 -2.37
N LEU A 166 -10.00 16.72 -2.44
CA LEU A 166 -8.64 16.21 -2.47
C LEU A 166 -7.96 16.44 -3.83
N ALA A 167 -8.70 16.25 -4.91
CA ALA A 167 -8.13 16.41 -6.26
C ALA A 167 -7.71 17.84 -6.54
N ASN A 168 -8.48 18.83 -6.06
CA ASN A 168 -8.25 20.24 -6.34
C ASN A 168 -7.48 21.01 -5.25
N LYS A 169 -6.72 20.27 -4.42
CA LYS A 169 -5.70 20.86 -3.55
C LYS A 169 -4.59 21.47 -4.39
N SER A 170 -4.09 22.64 -3.97
CA SER A 170 -3.00 23.34 -4.67
C SER A 170 -1.75 22.47 -4.83
N GLU A 171 -1.47 21.64 -3.83
CA GLU A 171 -0.31 20.74 -3.78
C GLU A 171 -0.41 19.62 -4.82
N ASN A 172 -1.63 19.31 -5.28
CA ASN A 172 -1.86 18.29 -6.29
C ASN A 172 -1.74 18.85 -7.72
N PHE A 173 -1.50 20.16 -7.90
CA PHE A 173 -1.38 20.77 -9.21
C PHE A 173 0.08 20.97 -9.61
N ALA A 174 0.43 20.50 -10.81
CA ALA A 174 1.73 20.72 -11.42
C ALA A 174 1.58 21.30 -12.82
N ALA A 175 2.17 22.46 -13.07
CA ALA A 175 2.24 23.02 -14.41
C ALA A 175 3.30 22.27 -15.23
N THR A 176 2.93 21.79 -16.42
CA THR A 176 3.87 21.09 -17.30
C THR A 176 3.52 21.29 -18.77
N ASN A 177 4.46 21.03 -19.67
CA ASN A 177 4.22 21.05 -21.10
C ASN A 177 3.20 19.97 -21.53
N GLU A 178 2.49 20.24 -22.61
CA GLU A 178 1.42 19.37 -23.11
C GLU A 178 1.92 17.98 -23.54
N SER A 179 3.12 17.90 -24.11
CA SER A 179 3.69 16.65 -24.61
C SER A 179 3.94 15.65 -23.47
N LEU A 180 4.59 16.12 -22.40
CA LEU A 180 4.87 15.33 -21.21
C LEU A 180 3.56 14.92 -20.53
N ASN A 181 2.62 15.85 -20.38
CA ASN A 181 1.31 15.55 -19.79
C ASN A 181 0.54 14.46 -20.57
N LYS A 182 0.48 14.57 -21.90
CA LYS A 182 -0.16 13.57 -22.77
C LYS A 182 0.56 12.23 -22.72
N SER A 183 1.89 12.25 -22.62
CA SER A 183 2.69 11.03 -22.50
C SER A 183 2.45 10.32 -21.16
N LYS A 184 2.32 11.06 -20.05
CA LYS A 184 2.00 10.53 -18.72
C LYS A 184 0.58 9.94 -18.68
N GLY A 185 -0.39 10.64 -19.24
CA GLY A 185 -1.79 10.20 -19.25
C GLY A 185 -2.35 10.00 -17.84
N ALA A 186 -2.94 8.83 -17.58
CA ALA A 186 -3.54 8.50 -16.29
C ALA A 186 -2.58 7.77 -15.32
N THR A 187 -1.31 7.61 -15.68
CA THR A 187 -0.33 6.90 -14.85
C THR A 187 0.20 7.78 -13.73
N SER A 188 0.59 7.16 -12.61
CA SER A 188 1.31 7.86 -11.55
C SER A 188 2.71 8.27 -12.02
N ASN A 189 3.31 9.28 -11.39
CA ASN A 189 4.67 9.70 -11.72
C ASN A 189 5.70 8.56 -11.52
N SER A 190 5.53 7.76 -10.46
CA SER A 190 6.41 6.61 -10.21
C SER A 190 6.32 5.55 -11.30
N ASP A 191 5.10 5.21 -11.73
CA ASP A 191 4.90 4.20 -12.78
C ASP A 191 5.39 4.71 -14.14
N TYR A 192 5.22 6.02 -14.38
CA TYR A 192 5.75 6.67 -15.56
C TYR A 192 7.28 6.55 -15.62
N ILE A 193 7.99 6.82 -14.51
CA ILE A 193 9.45 6.72 -14.44
C ILE A 193 9.91 5.27 -14.59
N LYS A 194 9.30 4.32 -13.88
CA LYS A 194 9.66 2.89 -13.95
C LYS A 194 9.57 2.32 -15.37
N ASN A 195 8.53 2.71 -16.11
CA ASN A 195 8.30 2.20 -17.47
C ASN A 195 9.08 2.98 -18.56
N ARG A 196 10.10 3.76 -18.20
CA ARG A 196 10.86 4.56 -19.16
C ARG A 196 11.56 3.72 -20.22
N GLU A 197 12.30 2.69 -19.81
CA GLU A 197 13.10 1.86 -20.74
C GLU A 197 12.22 1.13 -21.76
N ALA A 198 11.10 0.56 -21.31
CA ALA A 198 10.13 -0.10 -22.18
C ALA A 198 9.54 0.87 -23.21
N ARG A 199 9.26 2.11 -22.81
CA ARG A 199 8.79 3.16 -23.72
C ARG A 199 9.86 3.57 -24.72
N GLU A 200 11.10 3.76 -24.29
CA GLU A 200 12.23 4.09 -25.16
C GLU A 200 12.48 3.00 -26.22
N LYS A 201 12.44 1.72 -25.81
CA LYS A 201 12.54 0.58 -26.75
C LYS A 201 11.42 0.61 -27.79
N LYS A 202 10.16 0.77 -27.33
CA LYS A 202 8.99 0.84 -28.23
C LYS A 202 9.08 2.02 -29.21
N LEU A 203 9.61 3.17 -28.78
CA LEU A 203 9.85 4.31 -29.66
C LEU A 203 10.91 4.00 -30.72
N LYS A 204 12.04 3.41 -30.34
CA LYS A 204 13.11 3.00 -31.27
C LYS A 204 12.57 2.02 -32.32
N ASP A 205 11.82 1.01 -31.90
CA ASP A 205 11.19 0.04 -32.79
C ASP A 205 10.21 0.69 -33.78
N GLN A 206 9.42 1.67 -33.32
CA GLN A 206 8.51 2.43 -34.19
C GLN A 206 9.25 3.26 -35.24
N VAL A 207 10.32 3.95 -34.84
CA VAL A 207 11.16 4.74 -35.74
C VAL A 207 11.82 3.85 -36.78
N GLN A 208 12.38 2.71 -36.36
CA GLN A 208 12.99 1.74 -37.28
C GLN A 208 11.99 1.26 -38.33
N ARG A 209 10.79 0.81 -37.89
CA ARG A 209 9.74 0.36 -38.82
C ARG A 209 9.26 1.47 -39.75
N ALA A 210 9.21 2.73 -39.29
CA ALA A 210 8.84 3.87 -40.12
C ALA A 210 9.89 4.13 -41.20
N ASN A 211 11.18 4.08 -40.85
CA ASN A 211 12.28 4.24 -41.79
C ASN A 211 12.29 3.12 -42.84
N GLU A 212 12.14 1.86 -42.43
CA GLU A 212 12.04 0.71 -43.35
C GLU A 212 10.87 0.85 -44.33
N LYS A 213 9.73 1.40 -43.89
CA LYS A 213 8.58 1.69 -44.77
C LYS A 213 8.89 2.79 -45.77
N ILE A 214 9.60 3.83 -45.37
CA ILE A 214 10.03 4.93 -46.25
C ILE A 214 10.99 4.37 -47.30
N ASP A 215 11.97 3.57 -46.90
CA ASP A 215 12.95 2.98 -47.82
C ASP A 215 12.29 2.04 -48.83
N LYS A 216 11.37 1.17 -48.38
CA LYS A 216 10.57 0.33 -49.26
C LYS A 216 9.74 1.16 -50.25
N LYS A 217 9.07 2.22 -49.78
CA LYS A 217 8.30 3.14 -50.66
C LYS A 217 9.20 3.86 -51.67
N LYS A 218 10.38 4.33 -51.25
CA LYS A 218 11.36 4.99 -52.13
C LYS A 218 11.86 4.03 -53.22
N TYR A 219 12.21 2.80 -52.84
CA TYR A 219 12.58 1.74 -53.77
C TYR A 219 11.48 1.44 -54.80
N LEU A 220 10.24 1.23 -54.34
CA LEU A 220 9.07 0.98 -55.21
C LEU A 220 8.81 2.14 -56.18
N ARG A 221 8.97 3.39 -55.72
CA ARG A 221 8.75 4.60 -56.53
C ARG A 221 9.85 4.77 -57.59
N CYS A 222 11.11 4.50 -57.26
CA CYS A 222 12.19 4.45 -58.25
C CYS A 222 11.97 3.37 -59.31
N ARG A 223 11.41 2.22 -58.93
CA ARG A 223 11.14 1.12 -59.88
C ARG A 223 10.05 1.48 -60.89
N LYS A 224 8.99 2.17 -60.46
CA LYS A 224 7.90 2.65 -61.32
C LYS A 224 8.29 3.80 -62.27
N ALA A 225 9.30 4.60 -61.91
CA ALA A 225 9.79 5.69 -62.76
C ALA A 225 10.74 5.22 -63.88
N LYS A 226 11.17 3.95 -63.83
CA LYS A 226 12.06 3.31 -64.82
C LYS A 226 11.34 2.35 -65.78
N SER A 227 10.02 2.18 -65.62
CA SER A 227 9.13 1.45 -66.53
C SER A 227 8.27 2.43 -67.30
#